data_AF-A0A1S3RCX4-F1
#
_entry.id   AF-A0A1S3RCX4-F1
#
_cell.length_a   1.000
_cell.length_b   1.000
_cell.length_c   1.000
_cell.angle_alpha   90.00
_cell.angle_beta   90.00
_cell.angle_gamma   90.00
#
_symmetry.space_group_name_H-M   'P 1'
#
loop_
_entity.id
_entity.type
_entity.pdbx_description
1 polymer ?
#
loop_
_entity_poly.entity_id
_entity_poly.type
_entity_poly.pdbx_seq_one_letter_code
_entity_poly.pdbx_strand_id
1 'polypeptide(L)'
;MLVVPEQEYPMVCIAVSQATEPGQVVRFETINLNSCSSWFTEMGSTGQAVDAIHVTQLERDTVLVCLDKNLKIVNLMGRLKSNKKLASELSFDFAIGSVVCLQDSVLAFWKHGMQGKSFKSNEVTQEISDPSRVFRLLGSDRVVVLESRPTDNPTALSNLYILAGHENSY
;
A
#
# COMPACT_ATOMS: atom_id res chain seq x y z
N MET A 1 7.96 -2.73 7.98
CA MET A 1 8.13 -3.52 9.22
C MET A 1 6.79 -4.12 9.61
N LEU A 2 6.76 -5.33 10.16
CA LEU A 2 5.56 -6.03 10.59
C LEU A 2 5.68 -6.33 12.10
N VAL A 3 4.85 -5.69 12.89
CA VAL A 3 4.74 -5.90 14.34
C VAL A 3 3.96 -7.19 14.58
N VAL A 4 4.61 -8.16 15.22
CA VAL A 4 4.02 -9.45 15.58
C VAL A 4 3.79 -9.47 17.09
N PRO A 5 2.57 -9.75 17.59
CA PRO A 5 2.22 -9.58 19.01
C PRO A 5 3.09 -10.34 20.02
N GLU A 6 3.63 -11.49 19.62
CA GLU A 6 4.39 -12.39 20.50
C GLU A 6 5.91 -12.18 20.41
N GLN A 7 6.37 -11.20 19.63
CA GLN A 7 7.79 -10.94 19.41
C GLN A 7 8.23 -9.62 20.03
N GLU A 8 9.48 -9.57 20.51
CA GLU A 8 10.06 -8.38 21.13
C GLU A 8 10.34 -7.28 20.08
N TYR A 9 10.88 -7.67 18.94
CA TYR A 9 11.18 -6.80 17.80
C TYR A 9 10.26 -7.08 16.61
N PRO A 10 9.92 -6.06 15.80
CA PRO A 10 9.16 -6.27 14.58
C PRO A 10 9.97 -7.06 13.54
N MET A 11 9.25 -7.81 12.71
CA MET A 11 9.81 -8.48 11.56
C MET A 11 10.07 -7.46 10.43
N VAL A 12 11.19 -7.58 9.74
CA VAL A 12 11.50 -6.69 8.60
C VAL A 12 11.07 -7.39 7.32
N CYS A 13 9.94 -6.98 6.75
CA CYS A 13 9.49 -7.42 5.43
C CYS A 13 10.39 -6.81 4.36
N ILE A 14 11.13 -7.65 3.63
CA ILE A 14 12.08 -7.25 2.59
C ILE A 14 11.54 -7.47 1.17
N ALA A 15 10.61 -8.40 1.01
CA ALA A 15 9.94 -8.66 -0.26
C ALA A 15 8.57 -9.33 -0.04
N VAL A 16 7.78 -9.37 -1.11
CA VAL A 16 6.54 -10.13 -1.19
C VAL A 16 6.68 -11.12 -2.34
N SER A 17 6.36 -12.40 -2.11
CA SER A 17 6.37 -13.42 -3.15
C SER A 17 4.99 -14.00 -3.40
N GLN A 18 4.88 -14.80 -4.46
CA GLN A 18 3.66 -15.57 -4.73
C GLN A 18 3.33 -16.48 -3.54
N ALA A 19 2.05 -16.73 -3.35
CA ALA A 19 1.54 -17.62 -2.32
C ALA A 19 2.02 -19.06 -2.54
N THR A 20 2.38 -19.74 -1.45
CA THR A 20 2.84 -21.13 -1.46
C THR A 20 1.83 -22.08 -0.82
N GLU A 21 0.93 -21.55 0.01
CA GLU A 21 -0.08 -22.33 0.74
C GLU A 21 -1.51 -22.09 0.22
N PRO A 22 -2.40 -23.10 0.32
CA PRO A 22 -3.82 -22.91 0.07
C PRO A 22 -4.42 -21.78 0.94
N GLY A 23 -5.10 -20.83 0.30
CA GLY A 23 -5.75 -19.70 0.97
C GLY A 23 -4.82 -18.52 1.31
N GLN A 24 -3.52 -18.64 1.07
CA GLN A 24 -2.59 -17.52 1.06
C GLN A 24 -2.68 -16.81 -0.30
N VAL A 25 -2.63 -15.48 -0.30
CA VAL A 25 -2.61 -14.68 -1.54
C VAL A 25 -1.27 -14.01 -1.77
N VAL A 26 -0.48 -13.83 -0.72
CA VAL A 26 0.88 -13.30 -0.76
C VAL A 26 1.71 -13.96 0.33
N ARG A 27 3.02 -14.09 0.13
CA ARG A 27 3.95 -14.51 1.20
C ARG A 27 4.90 -13.35 1.51
N PHE A 28 5.03 -13.01 2.79
CA PHE A 28 5.98 -12.00 3.24
C PHE A 28 7.35 -12.62 3.45
N GLU A 29 8.33 -12.17 2.68
CA GLU A 29 9.73 -12.52 2.93
C GLU A 29 10.24 -11.60 4.03
N THR A 30 10.53 -12.19 5.19
CA THR A 30 10.84 -11.44 6.40
C THR A 30 12.20 -11.81 6.97
N ILE A 31 12.79 -10.81 7.60
CA ILE A 31 13.96 -10.92 8.46
C ILE A 31 13.46 -10.94 9.90
N ASN A 32 13.87 -11.95 10.67
CA ASN A 32 13.56 -12.07 12.10
C ASN A 32 14.72 -11.53 12.95
N LEU A 33 14.49 -10.36 13.56
CA LEU A 33 15.46 -9.72 14.45
C LEU A 33 15.53 -10.37 15.84
N ASN A 34 14.55 -11.20 16.19
CA ASN A 34 14.49 -11.91 17.48
C ASN A 34 15.35 -13.19 17.49
N SER A 35 15.87 -13.61 16.33
CA SER A 35 16.68 -14.82 16.18
C SER A 35 18.17 -14.51 16.13
N CYS A 36 18.96 -15.03 17.07
CA CYS A 36 20.41 -14.81 17.12
C CYS A 36 21.22 -15.63 16.08
N SER A 37 20.63 -16.64 15.43
CA SER A 37 21.35 -17.59 14.56
C SER A 37 20.78 -17.80 13.15
N SER A 38 19.52 -17.44 12.90
CA SER A 38 18.85 -17.58 11.60
C SER A 38 18.00 -16.34 11.32
N TRP A 39 18.66 -15.32 10.79
CA TRP A 39 18.08 -14.00 10.53
C TRP A 39 17.08 -14.01 9.36
N PHE A 40 17.32 -14.90 8.39
CA PHE A 40 16.42 -15.17 7.28
C PHE A 40 15.57 -16.39 7.62
N THR A 41 14.28 -16.18 7.81
CA THR A 41 13.39 -17.30 8.11
C THR A 41 13.19 -18.19 6.88
N GLU A 42 13.16 -17.63 5.65
CA GLU A 42 12.75 -18.40 4.45
C GLU A 42 13.26 -17.87 3.08
N MET A 43 14.56 -17.55 2.93
CA MET A 43 15.16 -17.18 1.62
C MET A 43 15.36 -18.39 0.65
N GLY A 44 14.69 -19.52 0.88
CA GLY A 44 15.01 -20.80 0.22
C GLY A 44 13.96 -21.34 -0.76
N SER A 45 12.76 -20.77 -0.83
CA SER A 45 11.74 -21.25 -1.76
C SER A 45 11.80 -20.47 -3.07
N THR A 46 11.82 -21.19 -4.19
CA THR A 46 11.76 -20.76 -5.60
C THR A 46 10.50 -19.97 -5.99
N GLY A 47 9.87 -19.26 -5.05
CA GLY A 47 8.71 -18.42 -5.32
C GLY A 47 9.13 -17.23 -6.16
N GLN A 48 8.44 -16.98 -7.27
CA GLN A 48 8.65 -15.76 -8.02
C GLN A 48 8.31 -14.56 -7.13
N ALA A 49 9.28 -13.67 -6.95
CA ALA A 49 9.06 -12.38 -6.31
C ALA A 49 7.95 -11.64 -7.05
N VAL A 50 7.04 -11.04 -6.29
CA VAL A 50 5.98 -10.19 -6.85
C VAL A 50 6.41 -8.76 -6.62
N ASP A 51 6.25 -7.92 -7.65
CA ASP A 51 6.57 -6.50 -7.57
C ASP A 51 5.53 -5.78 -6.70
N ALA A 52 5.76 -5.77 -5.39
CA ALA A 52 4.92 -5.08 -4.43
C ALA A 52 5.30 -3.60 -4.38
N ILE A 53 4.34 -2.75 -4.74
CA ILE A 53 4.50 -1.29 -4.74
C ILE A 53 4.55 -0.74 -3.31
N HIS A 54 3.78 -1.34 -2.40
CA HIS A 54 3.68 -0.86 -1.02
C HIS A 54 3.21 -1.97 -0.06
N VAL A 55 3.78 -1.99 1.14
CA VAL A 55 3.35 -2.86 2.24
C VAL A 55 3.29 -2.02 3.50
N THR A 56 2.11 -1.97 4.14
CA THR A 56 1.95 -1.30 5.43
C THR A 56 1.02 -2.07 6.34
N GLN A 57 1.33 -2.07 7.63
CA GLN A 57 0.49 -2.70 8.64
C GLN A 57 -0.49 -1.66 9.19
N LEU A 58 -1.78 -1.87 8.94
CA LEU A 58 -2.86 -0.97 9.39
C LEU A 58 -3.25 -1.22 10.84
N GLU A 59 -3.28 -2.49 11.25
CA GLU A 59 -3.63 -2.92 12.61
C GLU A 59 -2.78 -4.12 13.02
N ARG A 60 -2.96 -4.59 14.27
CA ARG A 60 -2.21 -5.71 14.86
C ARG A 60 -2.06 -6.93 13.94
N ASP A 61 -3.11 -7.32 13.23
CA ASP A 61 -3.09 -8.46 12.31
C ASP A 61 -3.70 -8.08 10.94
N THR A 62 -3.49 -6.83 10.51
CA THR A 62 -4.04 -6.34 9.25
C THR A 62 -2.95 -5.63 8.48
N VAL A 63 -2.58 -6.17 7.33
CA VAL A 63 -1.56 -5.65 6.43
C VAL A 63 -2.18 -5.33 5.09
N LEU A 64 -1.94 -4.13 4.58
CA LEU A 64 -2.27 -3.73 3.23
C LEU A 64 -1.08 -4.01 2.32
N VAL A 65 -1.32 -4.72 1.22
CA VAL A 65 -0.33 -5.02 0.19
C VAL A 65 -0.81 -4.49 -1.15
N CYS A 66 -0.01 -3.63 -1.77
CA CYS A 66 -0.28 -3.06 -3.08
C CYS A 66 0.49 -3.81 -4.17
N LEU A 67 -0.26 -4.42 -5.09
CA LEU A 67 0.25 -5.20 -6.21
C LEU A 67 -0.38 -4.68 -7.51
N ASP A 68 0.42 -4.06 -8.37
CA ASP A 68 -0.03 -3.48 -9.66
C ASP A 68 -1.28 -2.59 -9.53
N LYS A 69 -2.47 -3.11 -9.90
CA LYS A 69 -3.76 -2.38 -9.82
C LYS A 69 -4.61 -2.72 -8.60
N ASN A 70 -4.12 -3.56 -7.70
CA ASN A 70 -4.92 -4.12 -6.61
C ASN A 70 -4.28 -3.88 -5.25
N LEU A 71 -5.11 -3.53 -4.30
CA LEU A 71 -4.80 -3.55 -2.88
C LEU A 71 -5.43 -4.77 -2.24
N LYS A 72 -4.63 -5.57 -1.56
CA LYS A 72 -5.09 -6.74 -0.80
C LYS A 72 -4.94 -6.47 0.70
N ILE A 73 -6.01 -6.69 1.46
CA ILE A 73 -6.00 -6.62 2.91
C ILE A 73 -5.84 -8.05 3.45
N VAL A 74 -4.68 -8.32 4.03
CA VAL A 74 -4.27 -9.65 4.48
C VAL A 74 -3.91 -9.66 5.96
N ASN A 75 -3.89 -10.84 6.57
CA ASN A 75 -3.32 -11.05 7.90
C ASN A 75 -1.79 -11.19 7.83
N LEU A 76 -1.12 -11.38 8.98
CA LEU A 76 0.34 -11.56 9.02
C LEU A 76 0.83 -12.83 8.29
N MET A 77 -0.05 -13.78 8.02
CA MET A 77 0.24 -14.98 7.21
C MET A 77 0.02 -14.75 5.70
N GLY A 78 -0.39 -13.55 5.29
CA GLY A 78 -0.65 -13.22 3.89
C GLY A 78 -1.94 -13.83 3.31
N ARG A 79 -2.91 -14.17 4.17
CA ARG A 79 -4.26 -14.63 3.79
C ARG A 79 -5.23 -13.46 3.81
N LEU A 80 -6.14 -13.40 2.84
CA LEU A 80 -7.15 -12.33 2.77
C LEU A 80 -7.98 -12.29 4.05
N LYS A 81 -8.15 -11.09 4.61
CA LYS A 81 -9.08 -10.88 5.71
C LYS A 81 -10.48 -10.75 5.12
N SER A 82 -11.37 -11.65 5.51
CA SER A 82 -12.81 -11.47 5.33
C SER A 82 -13.38 -10.84 6.61
N ASN A 83 -13.76 -9.57 6.53
CA ASN A 83 -14.41 -8.86 7.63
C ASN A 83 -15.65 -8.14 7.09
N LYS A 84 -16.79 -8.24 7.78
CA LYS A 84 -17.99 -7.46 7.41
C LYS A 84 -17.75 -5.95 7.43
N LYS A 85 -16.69 -5.48 8.11
CA LYS A 85 -16.35 -4.07 8.25
C LYS A 85 -15.37 -3.52 7.21
N LEU A 86 -14.60 -4.37 6.52
CA LEU A 86 -13.54 -3.95 5.60
C LEU A 86 -13.61 -4.82 4.33
N ALA A 87 -13.51 -4.18 3.18
CA ALA A 87 -13.29 -4.86 1.91
C ALA A 87 -11.96 -5.63 1.96
N SER A 88 -11.97 -6.89 1.53
CA SER A 88 -10.76 -7.71 1.47
C SER A 88 -9.80 -7.25 0.38
N GLU A 89 -10.33 -6.66 -0.69
CA GLU A 89 -9.57 -6.20 -1.84
C GLU A 89 -10.18 -4.89 -2.39
N LEU A 90 -9.32 -4.01 -2.89
CA LEU A 90 -9.70 -2.80 -3.64
C LEU A 90 -8.98 -2.82 -4.98
N SER A 91 -9.73 -2.74 -6.08
CA SER A 91 -9.18 -2.76 -7.44
C SER A 91 -9.29 -1.40 -8.09
N PHE A 92 -8.29 -1.02 -8.88
CA PHE A 92 -8.23 0.21 -9.65
C PHE A 92 -8.15 -0.14 -11.15
N ASP A 93 -8.62 0.75 -12.01
CA ASP A 93 -8.57 0.59 -13.46
C ASP A 93 -7.21 1.00 -14.05
N PHE A 94 -6.38 1.69 -13.27
CA PHE A 94 -5.01 2.10 -13.59
C PHE A 94 -3.95 1.33 -12.80
N ALA A 95 -2.71 1.33 -13.32
CA ALA A 95 -1.54 0.83 -12.60
C ALA A 95 -1.15 1.84 -11.49
N ILE A 96 -1.06 1.35 -10.26
CA ILE A 96 -0.77 2.18 -9.10
C ILE A 96 0.74 2.45 -9.07
N GLY A 97 1.12 3.72 -8.96
CA GLY A 97 2.52 4.12 -8.79
C GLY A 97 2.92 4.29 -7.33
N SER A 98 2.01 4.76 -6.49
CA SER A 98 2.22 4.88 -5.04
C SER A 98 0.88 4.93 -4.32
N VAL A 99 0.89 4.67 -3.02
CA VAL A 99 -0.32 4.71 -2.18
C VAL A 99 -0.06 5.46 -0.88
N VAL A 100 -1.12 6.07 -0.36
CA VAL A 100 -1.15 6.65 0.98
C VAL A 100 -2.33 6.04 1.72
N CYS A 101 -2.05 5.41 2.85
CA CYS A 101 -3.09 4.85 3.71
C CYS A 101 -3.56 5.93 4.69
N LEU A 102 -4.86 6.15 4.71
CA LEU A 102 -5.54 7.00 5.69
C LEU A 102 -6.27 6.09 6.70
N GLN A 103 -6.95 6.70 7.67
CA GLN A 103 -7.58 5.94 8.76
C GLN A 103 -8.68 4.98 8.28
N ASP A 104 -9.49 5.39 7.30
CA ASP A 104 -10.67 4.65 6.83
C ASP A 104 -10.70 4.46 5.30
N SER A 105 -9.65 4.92 4.62
CA SER A 105 -9.56 5.00 3.18
C SER A 105 -8.11 4.93 2.72
N VAL A 106 -7.92 4.80 1.41
CA VAL A 106 -6.61 4.78 0.76
C VAL A 106 -6.64 5.68 -0.47
N LEU A 107 -5.57 6.43 -0.69
CA LEU A 107 -5.33 7.16 -1.92
C LEU A 107 -4.35 6.35 -2.78
N ALA A 108 -4.76 5.98 -3.98
CA ALA A 108 -3.91 5.37 -4.98
C ALA A 108 -3.54 6.40 -6.05
N PHE A 109 -2.25 6.62 -6.23
CA PHE A 109 -1.69 7.60 -7.16
C PHE A 109 -1.22 6.89 -8.43
N TRP A 110 -1.49 7.52 -9.56
CA TRP A 110 -1.01 7.09 -10.86
C TRP A 110 -0.50 8.29 -11.65
N LYS A 111 0.04 8.05 -12.84
CA LYS A 111 0.75 9.08 -13.62
C LYS A 111 -0.06 10.37 -13.78
N HIS A 112 -1.37 10.30 -14.02
CA HIS A 112 -2.20 11.47 -14.33
C HIS A 112 -3.21 11.81 -13.23
N GLY A 113 -2.99 11.33 -12.00
CA GLY A 113 -3.75 11.78 -10.86
C GLY A 113 -3.83 10.78 -9.72
N MET A 114 -4.97 10.73 -9.06
CA MET A 114 -5.18 9.90 -7.87
C MET A 114 -6.64 9.50 -7.73
N GLN A 115 -6.89 8.38 -7.08
CA GLN A 115 -8.23 7.95 -6.68
C GLN A 115 -8.21 7.49 -5.23
N GLY A 116 -9.11 8.05 -4.43
CA GLY A 116 -9.35 7.66 -3.04
C GLY A 116 -10.48 6.66 -2.94
N LYS A 117 -10.30 5.56 -2.20
CA LYS A 117 -11.36 4.57 -1.93
C LYS A 117 -11.52 4.29 -0.45
N SER A 118 -12.77 4.11 -0.01
CA SER A 118 -13.05 3.68 1.37
C SER A 118 -12.66 2.22 1.58
N PHE A 119 -11.99 1.90 2.68
CA PHE A 119 -11.76 0.50 3.05
C PHE A 119 -13.06 -0.24 3.38
N LYS A 120 -14.12 0.45 3.78
CA LYS A 120 -15.38 -0.19 4.20
C LYS A 120 -16.29 -0.51 3.01
N SER A 121 -16.56 0.50 2.18
CA SER A 121 -17.52 0.37 1.07
C SER A 121 -16.87 0.07 -0.28
N ASN A 122 -15.55 0.20 -0.41
CA ASN A 122 -14.83 0.18 -1.70
C ASN A 122 -15.33 1.26 -2.69
N GLU A 123 -16.08 2.25 -2.20
CA GLU A 123 -16.55 3.36 -3.02
C GLU A 123 -15.44 4.38 -3.21
N VAL A 124 -15.45 5.01 -4.38
CA VAL A 124 -14.59 6.14 -4.70
C VAL A 124 -15.05 7.34 -3.88
N THR A 125 -14.15 7.86 -3.06
CA THR A 125 -14.38 9.02 -2.19
C THR A 125 -13.82 10.30 -2.79
N GLN A 126 -12.74 10.20 -3.57
CA GLN A 126 -12.04 11.32 -4.17
C GLN A 126 -11.41 10.88 -5.48
N GLU A 127 -11.32 11.79 -6.45
CA GLU A 127 -10.66 11.50 -7.72
C GLU A 127 -10.07 12.78 -8.34
N ILE A 128 -8.84 12.67 -8.81
CA ILE A 128 -8.19 13.64 -9.68
C ILE A 128 -7.73 12.85 -10.91
N SER A 129 -8.11 13.33 -12.09
CA SER A 129 -7.69 12.77 -13.36
C SER A 129 -7.45 13.92 -14.34
N ASP A 130 -6.19 14.19 -14.66
CA ASP A 130 -5.80 15.24 -15.60
C ASP A 130 -4.66 14.73 -16.48
N PRO A 131 -4.98 14.22 -17.69
CA PRO A 131 -3.98 13.74 -18.66
C PRO A 131 -2.98 14.81 -19.10
N SER A 132 -3.31 16.10 -18.97
CA SER A 132 -2.39 17.20 -19.31
C SER A 132 -1.25 17.35 -18.29
N ARG A 133 -1.35 16.67 -17.15
CA ARG A 133 -0.37 16.73 -16.06
C ARG A 133 0.16 15.36 -15.68
N VAL A 134 1.41 15.32 -15.27
CA VAL A 134 2.02 14.20 -14.57
C VAL A 134 2.11 14.55 -13.09
N PHE A 135 1.54 13.71 -12.24
CA PHE A 135 1.57 13.87 -10.79
C PHE A 135 2.60 12.93 -10.15
N ARG A 136 3.24 13.40 -9.08
CA ARG A 136 4.14 12.59 -8.26
C ARG A 136 3.94 12.90 -6.78
N LEU A 137 3.82 11.84 -5.98
CA LEU A 137 3.82 11.93 -4.51
C LEU A 137 5.22 12.33 -4.01
N LEU A 138 5.27 13.42 -3.24
CA LEU A 138 6.50 13.91 -2.60
C LEU A 138 6.64 13.41 -1.16
N GLY A 139 5.53 13.27 -0.44
CA GLY A 139 5.52 12.84 0.95
C GLY A 139 4.10 12.74 1.51
N SER A 140 3.95 11.97 2.59
CA SER A 140 2.64 11.65 3.18
C SER A 140 2.64 11.43 4.69
N ASP A 141 3.68 11.88 5.41
CA ASP A 141 3.81 11.61 6.86
C ASP A 141 2.74 12.35 7.68
N ARG A 142 2.74 13.69 7.62
CA ARG A 142 1.72 14.53 8.27
C ARG A 142 0.73 15.14 7.29
N VAL A 143 1.22 15.44 6.10
CA VAL A 143 0.48 16.06 5.02
C VAL A 143 0.82 15.33 3.74
N VAL A 144 -0.19 15.12 2.89
CA VAL A 144 0.02 14.51 1.58
C VAL A 144 0.38 15.62 0.61
N VAL A 145 1.60 15.56 0.08
CA VAL A 145 2.14 16.57 -0.83
C VAL A 145 2.35 15.97 -2.21
N LEU A 146 1.80 16.61 -3.23
CA LEU A 146 1.99 16.24 -4.63
C LEU A 146 2.76 17.34 -5.37
N GLU A 147 3.58 16.94 -6.32
CA GLU A 147 3.97 17.81 -7.41
C GLU A 147 3.19 17.46 -8.68
N SER A 148 2.98 18.45 -9.55
CA SER A 148 2.60 18.21 -10.95
C SER A 148 3.47 18.99 -11.93
N ARG A 149 3.69 18.40 -13.12
CA ARG A 149 4.28 19.05 -14.30
C ARG A 149 3.40 18.80 -15.53
N PRO A 150 3.41 19.68 -16.55
CA PRO A 150 2.77 19.41 -17.82
C PRO A 150 3.31 18.12 -18.45
N THR A 151 2.43 17.29 -19.01
CA THR A 151 2.79 16.02 -19.67
C THR A 151 3.69 16.24 -20.88
N ASP A 152 3.46 17.34 -21.62
CA ASP A 152 4.19 17.71 -22.84
C ASP A 152 5.53 18.43 -22.56
N ASN A 153 5.72 18.94 -21.35
CA ASN A 153 6.95 19.62 -20.94
C ASN A 153 7.44 19.18 -19.55
N PRO A 154 8.15 18.04 -19.46
CA PRO A 154 8.65 17.49 -18.18
C PRO A 154 9.69 18.36 -17.47
N THR A 155 10.30 19.33 -18.14
CA THR A 155 11.30 20.24 -17.56
C THR A 155 10.71 21.56 -17.09
N ALA A 156 9.39 21.76 -17.26
CA ALA A 156 8.71 22.94 -16.74
C ALA A 156 8.75 23.00 -15.21
N LEU A 157 8.50 24.21 -14.70
CA LEU A 157 8.34 24.43 -13.26
C LEU A 157 7.20 23.57 -12.69
N SER A 158 7.41 23.12 -11.46
CA SER A 158 6.48 22.22 -10.78
C SER A 158 5.46 23.01 -9.98
N ASN A 159 4.21 22.56 -10.02
CA ASN A 159 3.18 23.01 -9.09
C ASN A 159 3.17 22.07 -7.89
N LEU A 160 3.01 22.61 -6.68
CA LEU A 160 2.88 21.83 -5.46
C LEU A 160 1.44 21.90 -4.93
N TYR A 161 0.94 20.77 -4.46
CA TYR A 161 -0.39 20.63 -3.88
C TYR A 161 -0.26 19.97 -2.51
N ILE A 162 -1.09 20.42 -1.58
CA ILE A 162 -1.27 19.77 -0.29
C ILE A 162 -2.71 19.25 -0.29
N LEU A 163 -2.88 17.94 -0.13
CA LEU A 163 -4.22 17.37 0.03
C LEU A 163 -4.61 17.50 1.50
N ALA A 164 -5.53 18.42 1.77
CA ALA A 164 -6.16 18.53 3.08
C ALA A 164 -7.34 17.56 3.16
N GLY A 165 -7.38 16.73 4.19
CA GLY A 165 -8.56 15.94 4.52
C GLY A 165 -9.68 16.83 5.05
N HIS A 166 -10.93 16.38 4.90
CA HIS A 166 -12.02 16.90 5.74
C HIS A 166 -11.88 16.23 7.11
N GLU A 167 -11.41 16.96 8.11
CA GLU A 167 -11.68 16.55 9.50
C GLU A 167 -13.17 16.80 9.73
N ASN A 168 -13.96 15.72 9.86
CA ASN A 168 -15.33 15.85 10.34
C ASN A 168 -15.25 16.49 11.74
N SER A 169 -15.52 17.79 11.81
CA SER A 169 -15.70 18.52 13.06
C SER A 169 -16.98 18.00 13.71
N TYR A 170 -16.84 17.04 14.62
CA TYR A 170 -17.91 16.65 15.54
C TYR A 170 -17.84 17.48 16.81
#